data_AF-A0A9C8XFQ3-F1
#
_entry.id   AF-A0A9C8XFQ3-F1
#
_cell.length_a   1.000
_cell.length_b   1.000
_cell.length_c   1.000
_cell.angle_alpha   90.00
_cell.angle_beta   90.00
_cell.angle_gamma   90.00
#
_symmetry.space_group_name_H-M   'P 1'
#
loop_
_entity.id
_entity.type
_entity.pdbx_description
1 polymer ?
#
loop_
_entity_poly.entity_id
_entity_poly.type
_entity_poly.pdbx_seq_one_letter_code
_entity_poly.pdbx_strand_id
1 'polypeptide(L)'
;DGGLVDNTRVADELAFAQVFVDKLRHYMSIKTLISVATGLVIGFSLWLIGVDYPMLWGVLAFMLNFVPNIGSIIAAVPAVMLTLVQLGMPSAILVAAVYLATNILIGSFIEPKYMGRGLGLSTLVVFVSLVFWGWVLGPVGMLLSVPLTITVKLALDSKSETQWLGHLLGPVD
;
A
#
# COMPACT_ATOMS: atom_id res chain seq x y z
N ASP A 1 3.49 22.74 -37.49
CA ASP A 1 2.56 21.75 -36.93
C ASP A 1 3.12 20.95 -35.74
N GLY A 2 4.28 21.31 -35.17
CA GLY A 2 4.92 20.53 -34.09
C GLY A 2 4.54 20.92 -32.64
N GLY A 3 3.83 22.04 -32.43
CA GLY A 3 3.50 22.53 -31.08
C GLY A 3 2.24 21.91 -30.47
N LEU A 4 1.36 21.29 -31.27
CA LEU A 4 0.12 20.69 -30.78
C LEU A 4 0.34 19.26 -30.26
N VAL A 5 1.26 18.50 -30.89
CA VAL A 5 1.60 17.11 -30.53
C VAL A 5 2.40 17.05 -29.21
N ASP A 6 3.20 18.07 -28.92
CA ASP A 6 4.01 18.12 -27.69
C ASP A 6 3.14 18.40 -26.44
N ASN A 7 2.11 19.23 -26.61
CA ASN A 7 1.18 19.59 -25.54
C ASN A 7 0.22 18.44 -25.18
N THR A 8 -0.18 17.60 -26.15
CA THR A 8 -1.01 16.41 -25.88
C THR A 8 -0.23 15.35 -25.11
N ARG A 9 1.04 15.13 -25.45
CA ARG A 9 1.91 14.14 -24.79
C ARG A 9 2.22 14.49 -23.34
N VAL A 10 2.44 15.77 -23.05
CA VAL A 10 2.61 16.26 -21.67
C VAL A 10 1.29 16.17 -20.91
N ALA A 11 0.15 16.44 -21.57
CA ALA A 11 -1.16 16.29 -20.95
C ALA A 11 -1.48 14.83 -20.56
N ASP A 12 -1.12 13.85 -21.40
CA ASP A 12 -1.34 12.42 -21.12
C ASP A 12 -0.50 11.90 -19.95
N GLU A 13 0.75 12.32 -19.82
CA GLU A 13 1.60 11.96 -18.68
C GLU A 13 1.14 12.60 -17.37
N LEU A 14 0.69 13.86 -17.42
CA LEU A 14 0.09 14.53 -16.27
C LEU A 14 -1.23 13.86 -15.87
N ALA A 15 -2.04 13.44 -16.84
CA ALA A 15 -3.27 12.70 -16.59
C ALA A 15 -2.99 11.34 -15.93
N PHE A 16 -1.99 10.59 -16.41
CA PHE A 16 -1.57 9.33 -15.79
C PHE A 16 -1.07 9.52 -14.36
N ALA A 17 -0.23 10.54 -14.12
CA ALA A 17 0.29 10.85 -12.80
C ALA A 17 -0.83 11.22 -11.81
N GLN A 18 -1.81 12.02 -12.25
CA GLN A 18 -2.99 12.36 -11.46
C GLN A 18 -3.82 11.11 -11.12
N VAL A 19 -4.10 10.26 -12.10
CA VAL A 19 -4.82 8.99 -11.89
C VAL A 19 -4.09 8.07 -10.91
N PHE A 20 -2.75 8.01 -10.98
CA PHE A 20 -1.95 7.22 -10.05
C PHE A 20 -1.99 7.79 -8.63
N VAL A 21 -1.81 9.09 -8.47
CA VAL A 21 -1.87 9.78 -7.17
C VAL A 21 -3.25 9.60 -6.54
N ASP A 22 -4.33 9.74 -7.32
CA ASP A 22 -5.70 9.55 -6.84
C ASP A 22 -5.95 8.11 -6.39
N LYS A 23 -5.44 7.13 -7.13
CA LYS A 23 -5.53 5.71 -6.75
C LYS A 23 -4.72 5.40 -5.49
N LEU A 24 -3.51 5.93 -5.38
CA LEU A 24 -2.70 5.79 -4.16
C LEU A 24 -3.39 6.45 -2.97
N ARG A 25 -3.93 7.65 -3.14
CA ARG A 25 -4.67 8.37 -2.09
C ARG A 25 -5.87 7.58 -1.63
N HIS A 26 -6.65 7.03 -2.57
CA HIS A 26 -7.79 6.17 -2.28
C HIS A 26 -7.36 4.91 -1.52
N TYR A 27 -6.36 4.18 -2.02
CA TYR A 27 -5.81 3.00 -1.38
C TYR A 27 -5.31 3.28 0.04
N MET A 28 -4.49 4.30 0.21
CA MET A 28 -3.92 4.70 1.51
C MET A 28 -5.01 5.13 2.49
N SER A 29 -6.05 5.83 2.02
CA SER A 29 -7.18 6.24 2.86
C SER A 29 -7.99 5.04 3.36
N ILE A 30 -8.32 4.09 2.48
CA ILE A 30 -9.01 2.86 2.84
C ILE A 30 -8.14 2.03 3.79
N LYS A 31 -6.85 1.87 3.46
CA LYS A 31 -5.94 1.06 4.26
C LYS A 31 -5.76 1.64 5.66
N THR A 32 -5.65 2.96 5.78
CA THR A 32 -5.57 3.63 7.07
C THR A 32 -6.84 3.42 7.88
N LEU A 33 -8.02 3.60 7.28
CA LEU A 33 -9.30 3.41 7.96
C LEU A 33 -9.46 1.96 8.46
N ILE A 34 -9.11 0.99 7.62
CA ILE A 34 -9.14 -0.43 7.95
C ILE A 34 -8.16 -0.72 9.10
N SER A 35 -6.92 -0.24 9.02
CA SER A 35 -5.93 -0.45 10.08
C SER A 35 -6.37 0.14 11.41
N VAL A 36 -6.98 1.34 11.40
CA VAL A 36 -7.50 1.99 12.62
C VAL A 36 -8.61 1.13 13.22
N ALA A 37 -9.55 0.65 12.39
CA ALA A 37 -10.60 -0.24 12.83
C ALA A 37 -10.04 -1.54 13.43
N THR A 38 -9.04 -2.16 12.80
CA THR A 38 -8.35 -3.34 13.32
C THR A 38 -7.76 -3.10 14.71
N GLY A 39 -7.01 -2.00 14.87
CA GLY A 39 -6.38 -1.66 16.14
C GLY A 39 -7.38 -1.39 17.26
N LEU A 40 -8.49 -0.70 16.94
CA LEU A 40 -9.58 -0.45 17.89
C LEU A 40 -10.30 -1.74 18.30
N VAL A 41 -10.63 -2.61 17.35
CA VAL A 41 -11.27 -3.90 17.63
C VAL A 41 -10.39 -4.75 18.53
N ILE A 42 -9.10 -4.90 18.19
CA ILE A 42 -8.17 -5.71 18.99
C ILE A 42 -7.94 -5.11 20.37
N GLY A 43 -7.68 -3.80 20.44
CA GLY A 43 -7.47 -3.11 21.72
C GLY A 43 -8.70 -3.20 22.63
N PHE A 44 -9.89 -3.01 22.08
CA PHE A 44 -11.14 -3.11 22.83
C PHE A 44 -11.43 -4.54 23.29
N SER A 45 -11.21 -5.53 22.42
CA SER A 45 -11.36 -6.95 22.79
C SER A 45 -10.40 -7.35 23.90
N LEU A 46 -9.12 -6.97 23.83
CA LEU A 46 -8.14 -7.26 24.87
C LEU A 46 -8.49 -6.59 26.20
N TRP A 47 -9.00 -5.36 26.14
CA TRP A 47 -9.48 -4.64 27.33
C TRP A 47 -10.67 -5.37 27.98
N LEU A 48 -11.63 -5.86 27.20
CA LEU A 48 -12.76 -6.65 27.70
C LEU A 48 -12.34 -7.98 28.33
N ILE A 49 -11.29 -8.61 27.79
CA ILE A 49 -10.74 -9.88 28.29
C ILE A 49 -9.91 -9.66 29.58
N GLY A 50 -9.47 -8.41 29.83
CA GLY A 50 -8.64 -8.06 30.98
C GLY A 50 -7.15 -8.31 30.76
N VAL A 51 -6.68 -8.33 29.51
CA VAL A 51 -5.26 -8.48 29.18
C VAL A 51 -4.50 -7.20 29.45
N ASP A 52 -3.29 -7.30 29.99
CA ASP A 52 -2.45 -6.14 30.23
C ASP A 52 -2.02 -5.42 28.93
N TYR A 53 -1.89 -4.10 29.05
CA TYR A 53 -1.47 -3.21 27.95
C TYR A 53 -2.36 -3.31 26.68
N PRO A 54 -3.69 -3.26 26.78
CA PRO A 54 -4.58 -3.41 25.62
C PRO A 54 -4.34 -2.33 24.56
N MET A 55 -3.97 -1.12 24.98
CA MET A 55 -3.63 -0.02 24.08
C MET A 55 -2.33 -0.25 23.31
N LEU A 56 -1.32 -0.87 23.92
CA LEU A 56 -0.07 -1.25 23.25
C LEU A 56 -0.35 -2.24 22.12
N TRP A 57 -1.11 -3.29 22.43
CA TRP A 57 -1.45 -4.33 21.46
C TRP A 57 -2.37 -3.82 20.35
N GLY A 58 -3.32 -2.95 20.66
CA GLY A 58 -4.16 -2.29 19.66
C GLY A 58 -3.36 -1.41 18.69
N VAL A 59 -2.41 -0.62 19.20
CA VAL A 59 -1.51 0.21 18.37
C VAL A 59 -0.58 -0.67 17.53
N LEU A 60 -0.02 -1.73 18.10
CA LEU A 60 0.80 -2.69 17.36
C LEU A 60 -0.01 -3.36 16.25
N ALA A 61 -1.24 -3.77 16.52
CA ALA A 61 -2.13 -4.32 15.52
C ALA A 61 -2.43 -3.30 14.41
N PHE A 62 -2.71 -2.04 14.75
CA PHE A 62 -2.87 -0.96 13.76
C PHE A 62 -1.64 -0.80 12.86
N MET A 63 -0.44 -0.72 13.45
CA MET A 63 0.81 -0.52 12.71
C MET A 63 1.12 -1.72 11.81
N LEU A 64 0.99 -2.92 12.36
CA LEU A 64 1.31 -4.15 11.65
C LEU A 64 0.27 -4.46 10.56
N ASN A 65 -0.98 -4.04 10.71
CA ASN A 65 -2.03 -4.23 9.69
C ASN A 65 -1.72 -3.51 8.37
N PHE A 66 -0.74 -2.59 8.32
CA PHE A 66 -0.23 -2.08 7.05
C PHE A 66 0.34 -3.19 6.13
N VAL A 67 0.90 -4.26 6.71
CA VAL A 67 1.37 -5.45 6.00
C VAL A 67 0.29 -6.54 6.12
N PRO A 68 -0.56 -6.76 5.08
CA PRO A 68 -1.67 -7.70 5.14
C PRO A 68 -1.20 -9.11 5.54
N ASN A 69 -2.02 -9.80 6.35
CA ASN A 69 -1.84 -11.18 6.83
C ASN A 69 -0.62 -11.44 7.72
N ILE A 70 0.54 -10.85 7.43
CA ILE A 70 1.76 -11.02 8.22
C ILE A 70 1.65 -10.24 9.52
N GLY A 71 1.13 -9.02 9.46
CA GLY A 71 1.08 -8.13 10.61
C GLY A 71 0.22 -8.65 11.77
N SER A 72 -0.99 -9.13 11.46
CA SER A 72 -1.95 -9.65 12.42
C SER A 72 -1.39 -10.86 13.16
N ILE A 73 -0.68 -11.76 12.45
CA ILE A 73 -0.08 -12.97 13.01
C ILE A 73 1.09 -12.60 13.94
N ILE A 74 1.97 -11.71 13.50
CA ILE A 74 3.12 -11.27 14.30
C ILE A 74 2.67 -10.53 15.55
N ALA A 75 1.62 -9.71 15.47
CA ALA A 75 1.03 -9.04 16.63
C ALA A 75 0.38 -10.02 17.61
N ALA A 76 -0.28 -11.06 17.11
CA ALA A 76 -1.00 -12.03 17.92
C ALA A 76 -0.09 -12.89 18.79
N VAL A 77 1.05 -13.34 18.27
CA VAL A 77 1.96 -14.28 18.98
C VAL A 77 2.35 -13.77 20.38
N PRO A 78 2.96 -12.57 20.53
CA PRO A 78 3.37 -12.08 21.84
C PRO A 78 2.17 -11.70 22.73
N ALA A 79 1.06 -11.22 22.16
CA ALA A 79 -0.17 -10.92 22.93
C ALA A 79 -0.81 -12.19 23.52
N VAL A 80 -0.88 -13.26 22.73
CA VAL A 80 -1.41 -14.56 23.14
C VAL A 80 -0.50 -15.21 24.18
N MET A 81 0.82 -15.15 23.98
CA MET A 81 1.80 -15.64 24.96
C MET A 81 1.69 -14.88 26.30
N LEU A 82 1.59 -13.56 26.26
CA LEU A 82 1.39 -12.75 27.47
C LEU A 82 0.11 -13.16 28.19
N THR A 83 -0.99 -13.28 27.45
CA THR A 83 -2.29 -13.69 27.99
C THR A 83 -2.25 -15.09 28.60
N LEU A 84 -1.52 -16.02 27.98
CA LEU A 84 -1.35 -17.39 28.49
C LEU A 84 -0.67 -17.41 29.85
N VAL A 85 0.35 -16.58 30.03
CA VAL A 85 1.08 -16.45 31.30
C VAL A 85 0.26 -15.70 32.35
N GLN A 86 -0.50 -14.68 31.93
CA GLN A 86 -1.23 -13.79 32.83
C GLN A 86 -2.58 -14.37 33.30
N LEU A 87 -3.39 -14.86 32.36
CA LEU A 87 -4.79 -15.23 32.57
C LEU A 87 -5.07 -16.72 32.32
N GLY A 88 -4.06 -17.47 31.87
CA GLY A 88 -4.15 -18.91 31.62
C GLY A 88 -4.68 -19.28 30.24
N MET A 89 -4.78 -20.60 30.01
CA MET A 89 -5.10 -21.19 28.71
C MET A 89 -6.44 -20.73 28.10
N PRO A 90 -7.57 -20.66 28.86
CA PRO A 90 -8.86 -20.29 28.29
C PRO A 90 -8.87 -18.89 27.68
N SER A 91 -8.30 -17.91 28.39
CA SER A 91 -8.20 -16.53 27.92
C SER A 91 -7.25 -16.39 26.74
N ALA A 92 -6.15 -17.14 26.72
CA ALA A 92 -5.21 -17.14 25.59
C ALA A 92 -5.84 -17.67 24.30
N ILE A 93 -6.65 -18.75 24.40
CA ILE A 93 -7.42 -19.27 23.26
C ILE A 93 -8.41 -18.22 22.76
N LEU A 94 -9.09 -17.52 23.68
CA LEU A 94 -10.06 -16.49 23.33
C LEU A 94 -9.39 -15.31 22.62
N VAL A 95 -8.23 -14.85 23.11
CA VAL A 95 -7.42 -13.82 22.44
C VAL A 95 -6.98 -14.27 21.05
N ALA A 96 -6.48 -15.50 20.91
CA ALA A 96 -6.10 -16.05 19.61
C ALA A 96 -7.30 -16.09 18.64
N ALA A 97 -8.47 -16.47 19.14
CA ALA A 97 -9.71 -16.46 18.35
C ALA A 97 -10.12 -15.04 17.92
N VAL A 98 -9.97 -14.03 18.78
CA VAL A 98 -10.22 -12.63 18.43
C VAL A 98 -9.31 -12.16 17.31
N TYR A 99 -7.99 -12.41 17.41
CA TYR A 99 -7.04 -12.05 16.35
C TYR A 99 -7.36 -12.76 15.04
N LEU A 100 -7.69 -14.05 15.09
CA LEU A 100 -8.04 -14.84 13.91
C LEU A 100 -9.34 -14.34 13.27
N ALA A 101 -10.39 -14.13 14.05
CA ALA A 101 -11.68 -13.62 13.59
C ALA A 101 -11.53 -12.22 12.96
N THR A 102 -10.77 -11.34 13.61
CA THR A 102 -10.47 -10.00 13.10
C THR A 102 -9.71 -10.10 11.77
N ASN A 103 -8.71 -10.98 11.66
CA ASN A 103 -7.96 -11.17 10.43
C ASN A 103 -8.83 -11.70 9.28
N ILE A 104 -9.73 -12.64 9.55
CA ILE A 104 -10.65 -13.18 8.54
C ILE A 104 -11.67 -12.11 8.11
N LEU A 105 -12.31 -11.44 9.06
CA LEU A 105 -13.29 -10.39 8.77
C LEU A 105 -12.66 -9.23 8.00
N ILE A 106 -11.51 -8.76 8.47
CA ILE A 106 -10.88 -7.58 7.92
C ILE A 106 -10.07 -7.91 6.66
N GLY A 107 -9.11 -8.82 6.76
CA GLY A 107 -8.20 -9.15 5.66
C GLY A 107 -8.86 -9.92 4.52
N SER A 108 -9.81 -10.82 4.81
CA SER A 108 -10.42 -11.67 3.77
C SER A 108 -11.76 -11.18 3.25
N PHE A 109 -12.52 -10.38 4.00
CA PHE A 109 -13.87 -9.92 3.59
C PHE A 109 -13.95 -8.42 3.34
N ILE A 110 -13.42 -7.60 4.25
CA ILE A 110 -13.51 -6.14 4.16
C ILE A 110 -12.49 -5.62 3.16
N GLU A 111 -11.21 -5.97 3.30
CA GLU A 111 -10.13 -5.46 2.44
C GLU A 111 -10.42 -5.70 0.94
N PRO A 112 -10.84 -6.90 0.48
CA PRO A 112 -11.14 -7.14 -0.94
C PRO A 112 -12.43 -6.46 -1.44
N LYS A 113 -13.40 -6.21 -0.55
CA LYS A 113 -14.67 -5.57 -0.88
C LYS A 113 -14.53 -4.06 -1.01
N TYR A 114 -13.74 -3.43 -0.13
CA TYR A 114 -13.50 -1.99 -0.16
C TYR A 114 -12.36 -1.60 -1.11
N MET A 115 -11.33 -2.45 -1.27
CA MET A 115 -10.32 -2.30 -2.33
C MET A 115 -10.79 -2.88 -3.67
N GLY A 116 -12.10 -2.94 -3.91
CA GLY A 116 -12.76 -3.70 -4.99
C GLY A 116 -11.93 -3.81 -6.27
N ARG A 117 -11.75 -5.06 -6.76
CA ARG A 117 -11.03 -5.44 -8.00
C ARG A 117 -10.87 -4.24 -8.96
N GLY A 118 -9.71 -3.60 -8.94
CA GLY A 118 -9.61 -2.34 -9.65
C GLY A 118 -8.22 -1.71 -9.65
N LEU A 119 -7.34 -2.22 -10.48
CA LEU A 119 -6.53 -1.32 -11.29
C LEU A 119 -6.94 -1.64 -12.74
N GLY A 120 -7.96 -0.96 -13.25
CA GLY A 120 -8.25 -0.90 -14.69
C GLY A 120 -7.15 -0.13 -15.44
N LEU A 121 -5.89 -0.48 -15.16
CA LEU A 121 -4.67 -0.04 -15.80
C LEU A 121 -3.99 -1.33 -16.21
N SER A 122 -3.49 -1.40 -17.44
CA SER A 122 -2.76 -2.58 -17.91
C SER A 122 -1.66 -2.90 -16.90
N THR A 123 -1.82 -3.97 -16.12
CA THR A 123 -0.90 -4.45 -15.09
C THR A 123 0.53 -4.53 -15.63
N LEU A 124 0.64 -4.79 -16.93
CA LEU A 124 1.85 -4.85 -17.71
C LEU A 124 2.63 -3.52 -17.68
N VAL A 125 1.97 -2.37 -17.83
CA VAL A 125 2.62 -1.04 -17.85
C VAL A 125 3.18 -0.68 -16.47
N VAL A 126 2.43 -0.97 -15.40
CA VAL A 126 2.86 -0.76 -14.02
C VAL A 126 4.02 -1.68 -13.68
N PHE A 127 3.94 -2.95 -14.08
CA PHE A 127 4.97 -3.94 -13.83
C PHE A 127 6.29 -3.60 -14.55
N VAL A 128 6.22 -3.19 -15.82
CA VAL A 128 7.40 -2.79 -16.60
C VAL A 128 8.09 -1.56 -15.99
N SER A 129 7.31 -0.55 -15.57
CA SER A 129 7.85 0.64 -14.91
C SER A 129 8.50 0.33 -13.56
N LEU A 130 7.90 -0.58 -12.79
CA LEU A 130 8.44 -1.05 -11.50
C LEU A 130 9.76 -1.82 -11.67
N VAL A 131 9.84 -2.69 -12.67
CA VAL A 131 11.05 -3.48 -12.93
C VAL A 131 12.20 -2.59 -13.38
N PHE A 132 11.93 -1.64 -14.29
CA PHE A 132 12.95 -0.72 -14.80
C PHE A 132 13.58 0.13 -13.68
N TRP A 133 12.77 0.81 -12.88
CA TRP A 133 13.28 1.67 -11.81
C TRP A 133 13.72 0.92 -10.56
N GLY A 134 13.13 -0.25 -10.29
CA GLY A 134 13.60 -1.17 -9.26
C GLY A 134 15.00 -1.71 -9.55
N TRP A 135 15.37 -1.90 -10.82
CA TRP A 135 16.71 -2.30 -11.20
C TRP A 135 17.74 -1.17 -11.07
N VAL A 136 17.33 0.08 -11.31
CA VAL A 136 18.24 1.26 -11.27
C VAL A 136 18.53 1.74 -9.84
N LEU A 137 17.53 1.77 -8.97
CA LEU A 137 17.63 2.39 -7.63
C LEU A 137 17.16 1.47 -6.48
N GLY A 138 16.89 0.20 -6.75
CA GLY A 138 16.38 -0.75 -5.75
C GLY A 138 14.93 -0.46 -5.31
N PRO A 139 14.52 -0.90 -4.11
CA PRO A 139 13.13 -0.75 -3.62
C PRO A 139 12.64 0.70 -3.54
N VAL A 140 13.57 1.64 -3.30
CA VAL A 140 13.27 3.09 -3.26
C VAL A 140 12.95 3.62 -4.66
N GLY A 141 13.63 3.09 -5.69
CA GLY A 141 13.35 3.37 -7.10
C GLY A 141 11.95 2.98 -7.54
N MET A 142 11.46 1.84 -7.05
CA MET A 142 10.10 1.39 -7.34
C MET A 142 9.04 2.35 -6.81
N LEU A 143 9.27 2.94 -5.63
CA LEU A 143 8.38 3.89 -4.97
C LEU A 143 8.38 5.27 -5.63
N LEU A 144 9.51 5.68 -6.21
CA LEU A 144 9.72 7.00 -6.81
C LEU A 144 9.78 6.98 -8.34
N SER A 145 9.45 5.84 -8.97
CA SER A 145 9.65 5.61 -10.40
C SER A 145 8.93 6.64 -11.27
N VAL A 146 7.69 6.94 -10.94
CA VAL A 146 6.81 7.88 -11.65
C VAL A 146 7.33 9.32 -11.55
N PRO A 147 7.57 9.91 -10.35
CA PRO A 147 8.10 11.27 -10.25
C PRO A 147 9.52 11.43 -10.79
N LEU A 148 10.38 10.40 -10.68
CA LEU A 148 11.72 10.42 -11.28
C LEU A 148 11.68 10.41 -12.80
N THR A 149 10.80 9.60 -13.41
CA THR A 149 10.64 9.56 -14.88
C THR A 149 10.26 10.92 -15.44
N ILE A 150 9.33 11.63 -14.77
CA ILE A 150 8.89 12.97 -15.16
C ILE A 150 10.02 14.00 -15.00
N THR A 151 10.77 13.93 -13.90
CA THR A 151 11.89 14.86 -13.64
C THR A 151 12.99 14.69 -14.69
N VAL A 152 13.32 13.44 -15.05
CA VAL A 152 14.32 13.12 -16.07
C VAL A 152 13.84 13.56 -17.46
N LYS A 153 12.57 13.33 -17.79
CA LYS A 153 11.99 13.77 -19.07
C LYS A 153 12.02 15.29 -19.20
N LEU A 154 11.60 16.03 -18.18
CA LEU A 154 11.64 17.50 -18.16
C LEU A 154 13.07 18.05 -18.24
N ALA A 155 14.04 17.37 -17.62
CA ALA A 155 15.45 17.72 -17.73
C ALA A 155 16.00 17.47 -19.14
N LEU A 156 15.57 16.40 -19.80
CA LEU A 156 15.98 16.06 -21.17
C LEU A 156 15.34 16.96 -22.23
N ASP A 157 14.07 17.35 -22.07
CA ASP A 157 13.38 18.28 -22.98
C ASP A 157 13.98 19.72 -22.91
N SER A 158 14.74 20.04 -21.85
CA SER A 158 15.45 21.33 -21.74
C SER A 158 16.71 21.44 -22.61
N LYS A 159 17.17 20.35 -23.26
CA LYS A 159 18.33 20.34 -24.16
C LYS A 159 18.02 19.69 -25.51
N SER A 160 18.13 20.49 -26.57
CA SER A 160 17.88 20.12 -27.98
C SER A 160 18.78 18.99 -28.54
N GLU A 161 19.80 18.53 -27.81
CA GLU A 161 20.75 17.50 -28.24
C GLU A 161 20.32 16.05 -27.97
N THR A 162 19.27 15.79 -27.17
CA THR A 162 18.90 14.42 -26.74
C THR A 162 17.54 13.93 -27.25
N GLN A 163 16.89 14.68 -28.15
CA GLN A 163 15.58 14.35 -28.74
C GLN A 163 15.54 12.97 -29.42
N TRP A 164 16.69 12.43 -29.86
CA TRP A 164 16.78 11.13 -30.50
C TRP A 164 16.47 9.94 -29.56
N LEU A 165 16.74 10.04 -28.25
CA LEU A 165 16.34 9.02 -27.27
C LEU A 165 14.83 9.03 -27.01
N GLY A 166 14.19 10.21 -27.11
CA GLY A 166 12.75 10.36 -26.92
C GLY A 166 11.93 9.69 -28.02
N HIS A 167 12.48 9.57 -29.22
CA HIS A 167 11.84 8.86 -30.35
C HIS A 167 11.99 7.33 -30.26
N LEU A 168 13.01 6.82 -29.55
CA LEU A 168 13.26 5.38 -29.38
C LEU A 168 12.38 4.72 -28.32
N LEU A 169 11.80 5.49 -27.40
CA LEU A 169 10.92 4.98 -26.34
C LEU A 169 9.46 4.76 -26.81
N GLY A 170 9.20 4.91 -28.10
CA GLY A 170 7.93 4.61 -28.76
C GLY A 170 7.22 5.87 -29.25
N PRO A 171 6.56 5.81 -30.43
CA PRO A 171 5.63 6.85 -30.83
C PRO A 171 4.43 6.84 -29.88
N VAL A 172 3.93 8.03 -29.59
CA VAL A 172 2.66 8.21 -28.91
C VAL A 172 1.60 8.25 -30.00
N ASP A 173 0.97 7.11 -30.22
CA ASP A 173 -0.32 7.01 -30.90
C ASP A 173 -1.43 7.02 -29.84
#